data_AF-A0A531KK75-F1
#
_entry.id   AF-A0A531KK75-F1
#
_cell.length_a   1.000
_cell.length_b   1.000
_cell.length_c   1.000
_cell.angle_alpha   90.00
_cell.angle_beta   90.00
_cell.angle_gamma   90.00
#
_symmetry.space_group_name_H-M   'P 1'
#
loop_
_entity.id
_entity.type
_entity.pdbx_description
1 polymer ?
#
loop_
_entity_poly.entity_id
_entity_poly.type
_entity_poly.pdbx_seq_one_letter_code
_entity_poly.pdbx_strand_id
1 'polypeptide(L)'
;ALFGGICTTGTIARTATNVRAGAHGPVSGMIHSALLLALMLVAAPLASYIPLAALAGVLAVVCWNMFEKQAFATLLRASRGDALVLMATFLIVIFRDLTEGIVVGFALGSILFIDRMAKSIAVEPDQGVVQDDVADRTGAASAYDSSEASDADTVIYRISGAFFFGAASTVATVLDRIADQRKNFILDCSAVPFFDS
;
A
#
# COMPACT_ATOMS: atom_id res chain seq x y z
N ALA A 1 16.63 21.08 21.29
CA ALA A 1 16.09 22.42 21.64
C ALA A 1 16.87 23.07 22.79
N LEU A 2 16.75 22.60 24.04
CA LEU A 2 17.36 23.26 25.22
C LEU A 2 18.90 23.37 25.21
N PHE A 3 19.59 22.46 24.50
CA PHE A 3 21.04 22.44 24.35
C PHE A 3 21.51 22.75 22.91
N GLY A 4 20.69 23.42 22.10
CA GLY A 4 21.05 23.78 20.71
C GLY A 4 21.11 22.60 19.71
N GLY A 5 20.67 21.40 20.10
CA GLY A 5 20.65 20.23 19.22
C GLY A 5 19.63 20.32 18.08
N ILE A 6 19.98 19.70 16.94
CA ILE A 6 19.14 19.55 15.73
C ILE A 6 18.24 18.31 15.81
N CYS A 7 17.23 18.22 14.93
CA CYS A 7 16.42 17.01 14.79
C CYS A 7 17.30 15.82 14.36
N THR A 8 17.18 14.70 15.05
CA THR A 8 17.92 13.46 14.77
C THR A 8 16.95 12.31 14.52
N THR A 9 17.39 11.32 13.75
CA THR A 9 16.66 10.08 13.48
C THR A 9 17.58 8.87 13.68
N GLY A 10 17.00 7.67 13.73
CA GLY A 10 17.76 6.43 13.81
C GLY A 10 18.58 6.19 12.53
N THR A 11 19.88 5.95 12.69
CA THR A 11 20.77 5.66 11.55
C THR A 11 20.86 4.15 11.32
N ILE A 12 20.12 3.63 10.34
CA ILE A 12 20.03 2.18 10.04
C ILE A 12 21.42 1.55 9.88
N ALA A 13 22.31 2.17 9.10
CA ALA A 13 23.65 1.66 8.85
C ALA A 13 24.51 1.51 10.13
N ARG A 14 24.38 2.45 11.07
CA ARG A 14 25.10 2.38 12.36
C ARG A 14 24.50 1.30 13.25
N THR A 15 23.17 1.18 13.31
CA THR A 15 22.51 0.12 14.07
C THR A 15 22.89 -1.26 13.55
N ALA A 16 22.89 -1.46 12.22
CA ALA A 16 23.30 -2.72 11.60
C ALA A 16 24.76 -3.07 11.93
N THR A 17 25.67 -2.10 11.84
CA THR A 17 27.08 -2.30 12.23
C THR A 17 27.21 -2.61 13.73
N ASN A 18 26.46 -1.93 14.58
CA ASN A 18 26.48 -2.14 16.03
C ASN A 18 26.00 -3.54 16.42
N VAL A 19 24.91 -4.01 15.80
CA VAL A 19 24.39 -5.38 16.00
C VAL A 19 25.40 -6.42 15.50
N ARG A 20 26.02 -6.20 14.33
CA ARG A 20 27.08 -7.08 13.80
C ARG A 20 28.33 -7.11 14.69
N ALA A 21 28.58 -6.05 15.46
CA ALA A 21 29.64 -6.00 16.47
C ALA A 21 29.26 -6.66 17.81
N GLY A 22 28.09 -7.32 17.89
CA GLY A 22 27.63 -8.04 19.09
C GLY A 22 26.89 -7.19 20.12
N ALA A 23 26.41 -6.00 19.75
CA ALA A 23 25.60 -5.19 20.65
C ALA A 23 24.17 -5.75 20.77
N HIS A 24 23.71 -5.99 22.00
CA HIS A 24 22.38 -6.54 22.30
C HIS A 24 21.50 -5.60 23.15
N GLY A 25 21.96 -4.38 23.46
CA GLY A 25 21.23 -3.47 24.33
C GLY A 25 21.58 -1.99 24.14
N PRO A 26 20.86 -1.07 24.82
CA PRO A 26 21.01 0.37 24.64
C PRO A 26 22.34 0.92 25.16
N VAL A 27 23.04 0.15 26.01
CA VAL A 27 24.32 0.51 26.62
C VAL A 27 25.37 0.86 25.55
N SER A 28 25.40 0.15 24.42
CA SER A 28 26.33 0.48 23.32
C SER A 28 26.11 1.90 22.78
N GLY A 29 24.84 2.32 22.61
CA GLY A 29 24.51 3.68 22.18
C GLY A 29 24.88 4.75 23.21
N MET A 30 24.72 4.45 24.50
CA MET A 30 25.12 5.35 25.60
C MET A 30 26.64 5.55 25.62
N ILE A 31 27.41 4.47 25.52
CA ILE A 31 28.88 4.52 25.45
C ILE A 31 29.32 5.27 24.20
N HIS A 32 28.72 4.99 23.04
CA HIS A 32 29.02 5.69 21.79
C HIS A 32 28.79 7.20 21.91
N SER A 33 27.70 7.62 22.57
CA SER A 33 27.39 9.04 22.77
C SER A 33 28.38 9.71 23.72
N ALA A 34 28.74 9.05 24.83
CA ALA A 34 29.74 9.54 25.77
C ALA A 34 31.14 9.63 25.13
N LEU A 35 31.52 8.64 24.32
CA LEU A 35 32.77 8.61 23.58
C LEU A 35 32.83 9.74 22.54
N LEU A 36 31.75 9.97 21.78
CA LEU A 36 31.68 11.09 20.86
C LEU A 36 31.78 12.44 21.57
N LEU A 37 31.14 12.60 22.73
CA LEU A 37 31.23 13.82 23.54
C LEU A 37 32.66 14.05 24.03
N ALA A 38 33.30 13.02 24.60
CA ALA A 38 34.69 13.09 25.05
C ALA A 38 35.66 13.40 23.89
N LEU A 39 35.46 12.76 22.74
CA LEU A 39 36.24 13.01 21.54
C LEU A 39 36.07 14.45 21.06
N MET A 40 34.85 14.98 21.06
CA MET A 40 34.62 16.39 20.71
C MET A 40 35.30 17.34 21.69
N LEU A 41 35.25 17.09 23.00
CA LEU A 41 35.89 17.96 23.98
C LEU A 41 37.42 18.04 23.81
N VAL A 42 38.06 16.93 23.42
CA VAL A 42 39.54 16.86 23.30
C VAL A 42 40.01 17.16 21.87
N ALA A 43 39.36 16.58 20.87
CA ALA A 43 39.80 16.61 19.47
C ALA A 43 39.09 17.65 18.60
N ALA A 44 38.20 18.48 19.16
CA ALA A 44 37.65 19.64 18.46
C ALA A 44 38.70 20.51 17.73
N PRO A 45 39.86 20.88 18.31
CA PRO A 45 40.84 21.69 17.58
C PRO A 45 41.42 20.96 16.36
N LEU A 46 41.52 19.63 16.41
CA LEU A 46 42.00 18.81 15.29
C LEU A 46 40.98 18.76 14.13
N ALA A 47 39.69 18.90 14.42
CA ALA A 47 38.65 18.85 13.39
C ALA A 47 38.80 19.96 12.33
N SER A 48 39.44 21.08 12.68
CA SER A 48 39.73 22.17 11.74
C SER A 48 40.69 21.79 10.61
N TYR A 49 41.49 20.73 10.78
CA TYR A 49 42.44 20.24 9.78
C TYR A 49 41.81 19.24 8.80
N ILE A 50 40.54 18.86 8.97
CA ILE A 50 39.88 17.90 8.10
C ILE A 50 39.65 18.53 6.72
N PRO A 51 40.25 17.99 5.64
CA PRO A 51 40.05 18.55 4.30
C PRO A 51 38.59 18.39 3.86
N LEU A 52 37.99 19.45 3.32
CA LEU A 52 36.63 19.40 2.77
C LEU A 52 36.50 18.35 1.66
N ALA A 53 37.57 18.13 0.88
CA ALA A 53 37.61 17.09 -0.15
C ALA A 53 37.43 15.67 0.43
N ALA A 54 37.99 15.39 1.62
CA ALA A 54 37.82 14.11 2.29
C ALA A 54 36.36 13.90 2.74
N LEU A 55 35.74 14.95 3.30
CA LEU A 55 34.32 14.92 3.69
C LEU A 55 33.40 14.72 2.48
N ALA A 56 33.65 15.43 1.38
CA ALA A 56 32.90 15.26 0.14
C ALA A 56 33.02 13.82 -0.41
N GLY A 57 34.23 13.23 -0.36
CA GLY A 57 34.45 11.84 -0.76
C GLY A 57 33.65 10.85 0.10
N VAL A 58 33.65 11.03 1.43
CA VAL A 58 32.85 10.22 2.35
C VAL A 58 31.36 10.34 2.02
N LEU A 59 30.85 11.56 1.82
CA LEU A 59 29.44 11.79 1.48
C LEU A 59 29.07 11.15 0.15
N ALA A 60 29.91 11.25 -0.89
CA ALA A 60 29.66 10.62 -2.18
C ALA A 60 29.55 9.10 -2.07
N VAL A 61 30.44 8.46 -1.31
CA VAL A 61 30.40 7.01 -1.07
C VAL A 61 29.16 6.62 -0.27
N VAL A 62 28.77 7.40 0.74
CA VAL A 62 27.54 7.15 1.51
C VAL A 62 26.31 7.27 0.62
N CYS A 63 26.19 8.33 -0.19
CA CYS A 63 25.10 8.49 -1.14
C CYS A 63 25.03 7.33 -2.14
N TRP A 64 26.18 6.88 -2.65
CA TRP A 64 26.24 5.74 -3.57
C TRP A 64 25.75 4.44 -2.94
N ASN A 65 26.13 4.19 -1.68
CA ASN A 65 25.71 3.00 -0.94
C ASN A 65 24.24 3.05 -0.50
N MET A 66 23.66 4.24 -0.37
CA MET A 66 22.24 4.42 -0.03
C MET A 66 21.32 4.31 -1.26
N PHE A 67 21.85 4.40 -2.47
CA PHE A 67 21.03 4.34 -3.68
C PHE A 67 20.63 2.91 -4.03
N GLU A 68 19.40 2.51 -3.66
CA GLU A 68 18.84 1.18 -3.92
C GLU A 68 18.37 1.00 -5.37
N LYS A 69 19.32 0.77 -6.28
CA LYS A 69 19.09 0.61 -7.73
C LYS A 69 18.04 -0.46 -8.06
N GLN A 70 18.03 -1.56 -7.31
CA GLN A 70 17.11 -2.68 -7.54
C GLN A 70 15.68 -2.28 -7.19
N ALA A 71 15.45 -1.67 -6.03
CA ALA A 71 14.13 -1.19 -5.63
C ALA A 71 13.59 -0.13 -6.61
N PHE A 72 14.45 0.80 -7.04
CA PHE A 72 14.10 1.81 -8.03
C PHE A 72 13.66 1.18 -9.36
N ALA A 73 14.42 0.22 -9.87
CA ALA A 73 14.10 -0.48 -11.11
C ALA A 73 12.83 -1.35 -11.00
N THR A 74 12.61 -1.98 -9.85
CA THR A 74 11.42 -2.78 -9.57
C THR A 74 10.16 -1.90 -9.57
N LEU A 75 10.20 -0.75 -8.89
CA LEU A 75 9.08 0.21 -8.85
C LEU A 75 8.76 0.76 -10.25
N LEU A 76 9.77 1.06 -11.05
CA LEU A 76 9.58 1.52 -12.44
C LEU A 76 8.89 0.47 -13.33
N ARG A 77 9.09 -0.82 -13.04
CA ARG A 77 8.55 -1.93 -13.83
C ARG A 77 7.25 -2.52 -13.26
N ALA A 78 6.91 -2.19 -12.02
CA ALA A 78 5.74 -2.75 -11.34
C ALA A 78 4.42 -2.29 -11.98
N SER A 79 4.21 -0.97 -12.08
CA SER A 79 3.06 -0.41 -12.78
C SER A 79 3.32 1.02 -13.23
N ARG A 80 2.54 1.51 -14.21
CA ARG A 80 2.64 2.90 -14.67
C ARG A 80 2.32 3.91 -13.55
N GLY A 81 1.41 3.53 -12.64
CA GLY A 81 1.06 4.35 -11.47
C GLY A 81 2.21 4.48 -10.48
N ASP A 82 2.82 3.35 -10.09
CA ASP A 82 3.95 3.37 -9.13
C ASP A 82 5.17 4.09 -9.73
N ALA A 83 5.44 3.90 -11.03
CA ALA A 83 6.50 4.60 -11.74
C ALA A 83 6.26 6.12 -11.79
N LEU A 84 5.02 6.56 -11.99
CA LEU A 84 4.66 7.98 -11.96
C LEU A 84 4.90 8.59 -10.58
N VAL A 85 4.44 7.93 -9.51
CA VAL A 85 4.63 8.40 -8.12
C VAL A 85 6.12 8.49 -7.80
N LEU A 86 6.90 7.46 -8.15
CA LEU A 86 8.35 7.46 -7.92
C LEU A 86 9.04 8.59 -8.68
N MET A 87 8.78 8.73 -9.98
CA MET A 87 9.44 9.76 -10.79
C MET A 87 9.03 11.17 -10.37
N ALA A 88 7.75 11.39 -10.07
CA ALA A 88 7.27 12.68 -9.58
C ALA A 88 7.95 13.06 -8.26
N THR A 89 7.95 12.16 -7.28
CA THR A 89 8.61 12.41 -5.99
C THR A 89 10.11 12.62 -6.13
N PHE A 90 10.79 11.78 -6.90
CA PHE A 90 12.23 11.89 -7.15
C PHE A 90 12.61 13.23 -7.80
N LEU A 91 11.90 13.65 -8.85
CA LEU A 91 12.16 14.93 -9.52
C LEU A 91 11.86 16.12 -8.60
N ILE A 92 10.75 16.09 -7.86
CA ILE A 92 10.40 17.19 -6.94
C ILE A 92 11.47 17.35 -5.86
N VAL A 93 11.98 16.26 -5.29
CA VAL A 93 13.04 16.33 -4.27
C VAL A 93 14.35 16.89 -4.84
N ILE A 94 14.69 16.57 -6.10
CA ILE A 94 15.91 17.07 -6.75
C ILE A 94 15.80 18.56 -7.10
N PHE A 95 14.67 18.98 -7.67
CA PHE A 95 14.52 20.33 -8.21
C PHE A 95 13.94 21.34 -7.20
N ARG A 96 13.35 20.85 -6.12
CA ARG A 96 12.70 21.68 -5.12
C ARG A 96 13.14 21.33 -3.72
N ASP A 97 12.38 20.51 -3.00
CA ASP A 97 12.63 20.20 -1.60
C ASP A 97 12.03 18.86 -1.18
N LEU A 98 12.62 18.26 -0.15
CA LEU A 98 12.17 17.01 0.44
C LEU A 98 10.72 17.10 0.96
N THR A 99 10.38 18.20 1.63
CA THR A 99 9.05 18.40 2.24
C THR A 99 7.93 18.35 1.20
N GLU A 100 8.11 19.05 0.08
CA GLU A 100 7.11 19.05 -1.00
C GLU A 100 7.02 17.69 -1.69
N GLY A 101 8.17 17.03 -1.88
CA GLY A 101 8.20 15.66 -2.40
C GLY A 101 7.38 14.69 -1.55
N ILE A 102 7.45 14.80 -0.22
CA ILE A 102 6.65 13.97 0.70
C ILE A 102 5.15 14.26 0.53
N VAL A 103 4.75 15.54 0.51
CA VAL A 103 3.33 15.93 0.39
C VAL A 103 2.74 15.44 -0.94
N VAL A 104 3.42 15.70 -2.05
CA VAL A 104 2.95 15.28 -3.38
C VAL A 104 2.98 13.77 -3.53
N GLY A 105 4.02 13.10 -3.04
CA GLY A 105 4.13 11.65 -3.06
C GLY A 105 3.01 10.96 -2.30
N PHE A 106 2.70 11.46 -1.10
CA PHE A 106 1.59 10.98 -0.30
C PHE A 106 0.26 11.16 -1.05
N ALA A 107 -0.01 12.37 -1.57
CA ALA A 107 -1.24 12.65 -2.31
C ALA A 107 -1.43 11.74 -3.54
N LEU A 108 -0.40 11.61 -4.38
CA LEU A 108 -0.45 10.74 -5.56
C LEU A 108 -0.59 9.26 -5.17
N GLY A 109 0.11 8.83 -4.13
CA GLY A 109 0.01 7.47 -3.58
C GLY A 109 -1.40 7.16 -3.07
N SER A 110 -2.03 8.09 -2.35
CA SER A 110 -3.41 7.96 -1.90
C SER A 110 -4.40 7.85 -3.06
N ILE A 111 -4.25 8.69 -4.09
CA ILE A 111 -5.09 8.62 -5.30
C ILE A 111 -4.94 7.26 -6.00
N LEU A 112 -3.70 6.80 -6.18
CA LEU A 112 -3.42 5.51 -6.82
C LEU A 112 -3.97 4.34 -6.01
N PHE A 113 -3.90 4.41 -4.68
CA PHE A 113 -4.48 3.43 -3.79
C PHE A 113 -6.01 3.36 -3.92
N ILE A 114 -6.68 4.51 -3.95
CA ILE A 114 -8.13 4.60 -4.13
C ILE A 114 -8.55 4.03 -5.50
N ASP A 115 -7.84 4.40 -6.58
CA ASP A 115 -8.11 3.89 -7.93
C ASP A 115 -7.95 2.36 -8.02
N ARG A 116 -6.91 1.80 -7.39
CA ARG A 116 -6.70 0.35 -7.32
C ARG A 116 -7.82 -0.36 -6.55
N MET A 117 -8.25 0.22 -5.43
CA MET A 117 -9.33 -0.32 -4.62
C MET A 117 -10.66 -0.29 -5.38
N ALA A 118 -10.98 0.82 -6.06
CA ALA A 118 -12.19 0.95 -6.89
C ALA A 118 -12.22 -0.09 -8.03
N LYS A 119 -11.07 -0.37 -8.65
CA LYS A 119 -10.96 -1.37 -9.73
C LYS A 119 -10.98 -2.82 -9.25
N SER A 120 -10.77 -3.06 -7.96
CA SER A 120 -10.80 -4.41 -7.37
C SER A 120 -12.21 -4.94 -7.11
N ILE A 121 -13.23 -4.14 -7.38
CA ILE A 121 -14.64 -4.51 -7.18
C ILE A 121 -15.09 -5.35 -8.37
N ALA A 122 -15.45 -6.58 -8.08
CA ALA A 122 -16.00 -7.52 -9.04
C ALA A 122 -17.51 -7.62 -8.83
N VAL A 123 -18.26 -7.43 -9.91
CA VAL A 123 -19.68 -7.75 -9.97
C VAL A 123 -19.78 -9.00 -10.83
N GLU A 124 -19.88 -10.16 -10.20
CA GLU A 124 -20.05 -11.44 -10.89
C GLU A 124 -21.51 -11.89 -10.81
N PRO A 125 -22.09 -12.42 -11.91
CA PRO A 125 -23.35 -13.14 -11.82
C PRO A 125 -23.14 -14.39 -10.97
N ASP A 126 -23.87 -14.51 -9.88
CA ASP A 126 -23.87 -15.74 -9.09
C ASP A 126 -24.70 -16.75 -9.87
N GLN A 127 -24.04 -17.54 -10.73
CA GLN A 127 -24.66 -18.76 -11.24
C GLN A 127 -24.71 -19.74 -10.08
N GLY A 128 -25.83 -19.67 -9.35
CA GLY A 128 -26.05 -20.35 -8.09
C GLY A 128 -25.49 -21.77 -8.07
N VAL A 129 -24.76 -22.05 -6.99
CA VAL A 129 -24.37 -23.40 -6.61
C VAL A 129 -25.64 -24.25 -6.53
N VAL A 130 -25.79 -25.17 -7.48
CA VAL A 130 -26.71 -26.30 -7.38
C VAL A 130 -26.31 -27.06 -6.11
N GLN A 131 -27.06 -26.89 -5.01
CA GLN A 131 -26.96 -27.84 -3.90
C GLN A 131 -27.64 -29.12 -4.35
N ASP A 132 -26.89 -30.23 -4.30
CA ASP A 132 -27.40 -31.57 -4.57
C ASP A 132 -28.59 -31.89 -3.65
N ASP A 133 -29.74 -32.12 -4.27
CA ASP A 133 -31.00 -32.50 -3.63
C ASP A 133 -30.89 -33.91 -3.02
N VAL A 134 -31.17 -34.05 -1.72
CA VAL A 134 -31.23 -35.34 -1.01
C VAL A 134 -32.67 -35.83 -1.01
N ALA A 135 -32.89 -36.97 -1.66
CA ALA A 135 -34.23 -37.50 -1.97
C ALA A 135 -35.03 -37.96 -0.74
N ASP A 136 -36.24 -37.40 -0.55
CA ASP A 136 -37.32 -38.04 0.20
C ASP A 136 -38.29 -38.75 -0.74
N ARG A 137 -38.43 -40.08 -0.59
CA ARG A 137 -39.30 -40.91 -1.42
C ARG A 137 -40.72 -41.04 -0.86
N THR A 138 -41.65 -40.50 -1.65
CA THR A 138 -42.94 -41.05 -2.12
C THR A 138 -44.12 -41.26 -1.16
N GLY A 139 -45.15 -40.44 -1.38
CA GLY A 139 -46.55 -40.68 -0.97
C GLY A 139 -47.56 -39.89 -1.83
N ALA A 140 -47.67 -40.26 -3.12
CA ALA A 140 -48.77 -40.01 -4.07
C ALA A 140 -49.56 -38.66 -4.04
N ALA A 141 -49.05 -37.65 -4.75
CA ALA A 141 -49.81 -36.77 -5.65
C ALA A 141 -48.82 -36.14 -6.65
N SER A 142 -49.23 -36.00 -7.91
CA SER A 142 -48.54 -35.42 -9.08
C SER A 142 -47.10 -34.91 -8.89
N ALA A 143 -46.17 -35.40 -9.72
CA ALA A 143 -44.77 -34.99 -9.77
C ALA A 143 -44.61 -33.46 -9.64
N TYR A 144 -44.01 -33.01 -8.54
CA TYR A 144 -43.50 -31.65 -8.43
C TYR A 144 -42.31 -31.54 -9.38
N ASP A 145 -42.50 -30.76 -10.44
CA ASP A 145 -41.47 -30.46 -11.42
C ASP A 145 -40.58 -29.35 -10.86
N SER A 146 -39.37 -29.70 -10.45
CA SER A 146 -38.39 -28.74 -9.93
C SER A 146 -37.88 -27.75 -11.00
N SER A 147 -38.26 -27.91 -12.27
CA SER A 147 -38.01 -26.92 -13.31
C SER A 147 -38.92 -25.67 -13.23
N GLU A 148 -40.03 -25.73 -12.47
CA GLU A 148 -40.95 -24.59 -12.29
C GLU A 148 -40.54 -23.64 -11.13
N ALA A 149 -39.58 -24.04 -10.28
CA ALA A 149 -39.13 -23.26 -9.13
C ALA A 149 -37.79 -22.53 -9.36
N SER A 150 -37.43 -22.28 -10.61
CA SER A 150 -36.46 -21.24 -10.96
C SER A 150 -37.20 -20.22 -11.79
N ASP A 151 -37.65 -19.14 -11.14
CA ASP A 151 -38.32 -18.05 -11.82
C ASP A 151 -37.37 -17.53 -12.91
N ALA A 152 -37.73 -17.79 -14.17
CA ALA A 152 -36.95 -17.39 -15.32
C ALA A 152 -36.80 -15.87 -15.40
N ASP A 153 -37.50 -15.08 -14.59
CA ASP A 153 -37.32 -13.64 -14.49
C ASP A 153 -36.36 -13.18 -13.38
N THR A 154 -35.81 -14.09 -12.56
CA THR A 154 -34.94 -13.77 -11.43
C THR A 154 -33.45 -13.98 -11.73
N VAL A 155 -32.62 -12.95 -11.53
CA VAL A 155 -31.15 -13.05 -11.61
C VAL A 155 -30.51 -12.62 -10.29
N ILE A 156 -29.55 -13.42 -9.81
CA ILE A 156 -28.76 -13.15 -8.60
C ILE A 156 -27.39 -12.59 -9.00
N TYR A 157 -27.06 -11.38 -8.54
CA TYR A 157 -25.74 -10.77 -8.72
C TYR A 157 -25.06 -10.57 -7.38
N ARG A 158 -23.81 -11.02 -7.28
CA ARG A 158 -23.00 -10.83 -6.07
C ARG A 158 -22.03 -9.67 -6.28
N ILE A 159 -22.13 -8.65 -5.42
CA ILE A 159 -21.13 -7.58 -5.36
C ILE A 159 -20.05 -8.01 -4.37
N SER A 160 -18.80 -8.06 -4.84
CA SER A 160 -17.64 -8.39 -4.01
C SER A 160 -16.61 -7.26 -4.03
N GLY A 161 -16.10 -6.88 -2.86
CA GLY A 161 -15.14 -5.77 -2.69
C GLY A 161 -15.73 -4.53 -2.00
N ALA A 162 -14.90 -3.53 -1.70
CA ALA A 162 -15.31 -2.36 -0.93
C ALA A 162 -16.27 -1.47 -1.75
N PHE A 163 -17.52 -1.31 -1.33
CA PHE A 163 -18.51 -0.47 -2.03
C PHE A 163 -18.49 0.95 -1.45
N PHE A 164 -17.85 1.89 -2.16
CA PHE A 164 -17.72 3.28 -1.73
C PHE A 164 -17.94 4.23 -2.92
N PHE A 165 -18.03 5.54 -2.67
CA PHE A 165 -18.31 6.55 -3.71
C PHE A 165 -17.45 6.42 -4.98
N GLY A 166 -16.17 6.08 -4.84
CA GLY A 166 -15.25 5.91 -5.97
C GLY A 166 -15.54 4.70 -6.89
N ALA A 167 -16.39 3.78 -6.43
CA ALA A 167 -16.84 2.62 -7.19
C ALA A 167 -18.29 2.71 -7.67
N ALA A 168 -19.06 3.64 -7.11
CA ALA A 168 -20.49 3.75 -7.33
C ALA A 168 -20.84 3.92 -8.82
N SER A 169 -20.06 4.73 -9.56
CA SER A 169 -20.28 4.93 -11.00
C SER A 169 -20.05 3.67 -11.82
N THR A 170 -19.05 2.87 -11.45
CA THR A 170 -18.73 1.60 -12.14
C THR A 170 -19.83 0.58 -11.89
N VAL A 171 -20.25 0.44 -10.63
CA VAL A 171 -21.35 -0.47 -10.27
C VAL A 171 -22.67 -0.02 -10.90
N ALA A 172 -22.99 1.27 -10.86
CA ALA A 172 -24.17 1.82 -11.52
C ALA A 172 -24.17 1.54 -13.02
N THR A 173 -23.04 1.73 -13.72
CA THR A 173 -22.94 1.44 -15.16
C THR A 173 -23.16 -0.05 -15.46
N VAL A 174 -22.63 -0.93 -14.60
CA VAL A 174 -22.82 -2.38 -14.74
C VAL A 174 -24.28 -2.76 -14.47
N LEU A 175 -24.88 -2.24 -13.40
CA LEU A 175 -26.28 -2.47 -13.05
C LEU A 175 -27.24 -1.93 -14.11
N ASP A 176 -27.03 -0.71 -14.62
CA ASP A 176 -27.86 -0.09 -15.66
C ASP A 176 -27.85 -0.92 -16.96
N ARG A 177 -26.69 -1.46 -17.35
CA ARG A 177 -26.59 -2.33 -18.52
C ARG A 177 -27.37 -3.65 -18.35
N ILE A 178 -27.56 -4.11 -17.12
CA ILE A 178 -28.14 -5.42 -16.79
C ILE A 178 -29.64 -5.30 -16.47
N ALA A 179 -30.05 -4.19 -15.85
CA ALA A 179 -31.43 -3.93 -15.42
C ALA A 179 -32.43 -3.90 -16.60
N ASP A 180 -31.96 -3.63 -17.81
CA ASP A 180 -32.80 -3.60 -19.01
C ASP A 180 -33.32 -4.99 -19.49
N GLN A 181 -32.89 -6.10 -18.88
CA GLN A 181 -33.15 -7.44 -19.45
C GLN A 181 -34.13 -8.35 -18.67
N ARG A 182 -34.48 -8.09 -17.39
CA ARG A 182 -35.27 -9.03 -16.55
C ARG A 182 -36.10 -8.31 -15.47
N LYS A 183 -37.20 -8.94 -14.99
CA LYS A 183 -38.12 -8.31 -14.02
C LYS A 183 -37.71 -8.43 -12.54
N ASN A 184 -37.00 -9.48 -12.15
CA ASN A 184 -36.67 -9.75 -10.74
C ASN A 184 -35.13 -9.77 -10.53
N PHE A 185 -34.64 -8.95 -9.60
CA PHE A 185 -33.22 -8.76 -9.35
C PHE A 185 -32.90 -9.00 -7.87
N ILE A 186 -31.99 -9.93 -7.59
CA ILE A 186 -31.50 -10.21 -6.24
C ILE A 186 -30.03 -9.79 -6.17
N LEU A 187 -29.73 -8.82 -5.31
CA LEU A 187 -28.38 -8.33 -5.09
C LEU A 187 -27.80 -8.94 -3.81
N ASP A 188 -26.84 -9.83 -3.96
CA ASP A 188 -26.09 -10.40 -2.84
C ASP A 188 -24.90 -9.50 -2.48
N CYS A 189 -25.03 -8.81 -1.35
CA CYS A 189 -23.99 -7.94 -0.78
C CYS A 189 -23.19 -8.61 0.36
N SER A 190 -23.34 -9.92 0.56
CA SER A 190 -22.66 -10.65 1.66
C SER A 190 -21.13 -10.59 1.59
N ALA A 191 -20.57 -10.39 0.38
CA ALA A 191 -19.14 -10.29 0.12
C ALA A 191 -18.62 -8.83 0.04
N VAL A 192 -19.41 -7.85 0.52
CA VAL A 192 -19.00 -6.45 0.60
C VAL A 192 -18.42 -6.15 1.99
N PRO A 193 -17.09 -6.05 2.16
CA PRO A 193 -16.48 -5.81 3.46
C PRO A 193 -16.65 -4.38 3.98
N PHE A 194 -17.04 -3.42 3.13
CA PHE A 194 -17.14 -2.01 3.51
C PHE A 194 -18.17 -1.27 2.66
N PHE A 195 -19.03 -0.47 3.32
CA PHE A 195 -20.01 0.43 2.71
C PHE A 195 -19.73 1.87 3.14
N ASP A 196 -19.76 2.81 2.19
CA ASP A 196 -19.76 4.26 2.44
C ASP A 196 -21.11 4.87 2.00
N SER A 197 -21.41 6.07 2.51
CA SER A 197 -22.68 6.79 2.28
C SER A 197 -22.87 7.30 0.86
#